data_AF-A0A7C9F978-F1
#
_entry.id   AF-A0A7C9F978-F1
#
_cell.length_a   1.000
_cell.length_b   1.000
_cell.length_c   1.000
_cell.angle_alpha   90.00
_cell.angle_beta   90.00
_cell.angle_gamma   90.00
#
_symmetry.space_group_name_H-M   'P 1'
#
loop_
_entity.id
_entity.type
_entity.pdbx_description
1 polymer ?
#
loop_
_entity_poly.entity_id
_entity_poly.type
_entity_poly.pdbx_seq_one_letter_code
_entity_poly.pdbx_strand_id
1 'polypeptide(L)'
;MRKIGIYSVLLLLTAFFSSCGVGTALVTNHNQNATEVHLSGNNFKVIDQVSGSSEDSYVLAIGGMKKRQLYQNAYSAMMNKANLQNGSKAIINVITEEHISGFAPFFVRRTITVSAQVVEFTR
;
A
#
# COMPACT_ATOMS: atom_id res chain seq x y z
N MET A 1 30.41 23.52 39.40
CA MET A 1 30.49 22.44 38.39
C MET A 1 29.31 21.46 38.43
N ARG A 2 28.80 21.05 39.60
CA ARG A 2 27.71 20.05 39.72
C ARG A 2 26.37 20.44 39.06
N LYS A 3 25.99 21.73 39.10
CA LYS A 3 24.75 22.22 38.48
C LYS A 3 24.79 22.27 36.96
N ILE A 4 25.96 22.60 36.38
CA ILE A 4 26.18 22.64 34.92
C ILE A 4 26.04 21.25 34.30
N GLY A 5 26.53 20.21 34.98
CA GLY A 5 26.33 18.82 34.54
C GLY A 5 24.86 18.39 34.56
N ILE A 6 24.06 18.89 35.52
CA ILE A 6 22.62 18.58 35.59
C ILE A 6 21.87 19.26 34.43
N TYR A 7 22.19 20.53 34.13
CA TYR A 7 21.57 21.23 33.01
C TYR A 7 21.98 20.65 31.65
N SER A 8 23.22 20.17 31.49
CA SER A 8 23.65 19.52 30.24
C SER A 8 22.96 18.17 30.03
N VAL A 9 22.76 17.39 31.10
CA VAL A 9 22.02 16.11 31.02
C VAL A 9 20.54 16.35 30.70
N LEU A 10 19.94 17.39 31.28
CA LEU A 10 18.54 17.73 31.01
C LEU A 10 18.32 18.16 29.55
N LEU A 11 19.25 18.96 29.00
CA LEU A 11 19.21 19.41 27.61
C LEU A 11 19.40 18.24 26.61
N LEU A 12 20.26 17.28 26.96
CA LEU A 12 20.44 16.06 26.18
C LEU A 12 19.16 15.22 26.18
N LEU A 13 18.50 15.07 27.34
CA LEU A 13 17.26 14.31 27.47
C LEU A 13 16.15 14.88 26.58
N THR A 14 15.99 16.22 26.56
CA THR A 14 14.98 16.88 25.73
C THR A 14 15.21 16.72 24.23
N ALA A 15 16.47 16.59 23.80
CA ALA A 15 16.82 16.39 22.39
C ALA A 15 16.53 14.96 21.89
N PHE A 16 16.54 13.95 22.77
CA PHE A 16 16.20 12.57 22.42
C PHE A 16 14.69 12.31 22.40
N PHE A 17 13.89 13.08 23.15
CA PHE A 17 12.43 12.94 23.14
C PHE A 17 11.75 13.69 21.99
N SER A 18 12.45 14.58 21.28
CA SER A 18 11.98 15.15 20.01
C SER A 18 12.22 14.20 18.84
N SER A 19 11.73 12.96 18.95
CA SER A 19 11.61 12.08 17.78
C SER A 19 10.41 12.57 16.98
N CYS A 20 10.64 13.47 16.03
CA CYS A 20 9.68 13.74 14.97
C CYS A 20 9.44 12.42 14.24
N GLY A 21 8.24 11.87 14.36
CA GLY A 21 7.84 10.65 13.67
C GLY A 21 8.12 10.79 12.18
N VAL A 22 9.12 10.07 11.69
CA VAL A 22 9.47 10.06 10.27
C VAL A 22 8.41 9.21 9.56
N GLY A 23 7.36 9.86 9.07
CA GLY A 23 6.38 9.24 8.19
C GLY A 23 6.95 9.15 6.78
N THR A 24 7.65 8.07 6.46
CA THR A 24 8.03 7.80 5.06
C THR A 24 6.84 7.18 4.34
N ALA A 25 6.00 8.00 3.70
CA ALA A 25 5.08 7.50 2.69
C ALA A 25 5.86 7.26 1.39
N LEU A 26 6.57 6.14 1.32
CA LEU A 26 7.31 5.76 0.12
C LEU A 26 6.31 5.21 -0.91
N VAL A 27 5.70 6.11 -1.70
CA VAL A 27 4.88 5.74 -2.86
C VAL A 27 5.81 5.28 -3.97
N THR A 28 6.23 4.02 -3.94
CA THR A 28 6.94 3.41 -5.06
C THR A 28 5.93 2.95 -6.10
N ASN A 29 5.82 3.68 -7.21
CA ASN A 29 5.08 3.22 -8.38
C ASN A 29 5.86 2.08 -9.05
N HIS A 30 5.69 0.87 -8.52
CA HIS A 30 6.27 -0.34 -9.12
C HIS A 30 5.42 -0.90 -10.27
N ASN A 31 4.28 -0.25 -10.55
CA ASN A 31 3.40 -0.56 -11.66
C ASN A 31 3.85 0.23 -12.90
N GLN A 32 4.60 -0.43 -13.80
CA GLN A 32 4.97 0.14 -15.11
C GLN A 32 3.80 0.12 -16.12
N ASN A 33 2.63 -0.44 -15.76
CA ASN A 33 1.44 -0.34 -16.57
C ASN A 33 0.76 1.01 -16.34
N ALA A 34 1.40 2.09 -16.79
CA ALA A 34 0.72 3.36 -17.01
C ALA A 34 -0.22 3.16 -18.20
N THR A 35 -1.47 2.77 -17.94
CA THR A 35 -2.51 2.75 -18.96
C THR A 35 -2.95 4.20 -19.19
N GLU A 36 -2.19 4.92 -20.01
CA GLU A 36 -2.65 6.20 -20.56
C GLU A 36 -3.73 5.90 -21.59
N VAL A 37 -4.99 6.08 -21.19
CA VAL A 37 -6.10 5.97 -22.13
C VAL A 37 -6.13 7.28 -22.93
N HIS A 38 -5.39 7.33 -24.04
CA HIS A 38 -5.46 8.41 -25.03
C HIS A 38 -6.81 8.36 -25.72
N LEU A 39 -7.82 8.91 -25.06
CA LEU A 39 -9.17 8.93 -25.57
C LEU A 39 -9.34 10.15 -26.45
N SER A 40 -9.38 9.92 -27.76
CA SER A 40 -9.78 10.92 -28.74
C SER A 40 -11.23 11.41 -28.54
N GLY A 41 -12.00 10.81 -27.62
CA GLY A 41 -13.33 11.23 -27.18
C GLY A 41 -13.88 10.41 -25.99
N ASN A 42 -14.99 10.86 -25.37
CA ASN A 42 -15.65 10.17 -24.24
C ASN A 42 -16.26 8.82 -24.69
N ASN A 43 -15.47 7.74 -24.63
CA ASN A 43 -15.86 6.39 -25.07
C ASN A 43 -15.99 5.37 -23.92
N PHE A 44 -15.81 5.80 -22.68
CA PHE A 44 -15.85 4.93 -21.52
C PHE A 44 -16.56 5.59 -20.34
N LYS A 45 -17.13 4.76 -19.46
CA LYS A 45 -17.70 5.18 -18.19
C LYS A 45 -17.05 4.39 -17.07
N VAL A 46 -16.62 5.08 -16.01
CA VAL A 46 -16.23 4.41 -14.75
C VAL A 46 -17.52 3.91 -14.09
N ILE A 47 -17.64 2.59 -13.97
CA ILE A 47 -18.85 1.93 -13.46
C ILE A 47 -18.68 1.45 -12.03
N ASP A 48 -17.45 1.16 -11.60
CA ASP A 48 -17.18 0.65 -10.27
C ASP A 48 -15.72 0.88 -9.85
N GLN A 49 -15.44 0.75 -8.56
CA GLN A 49 -14.10 0.73 -7.99
C GLN A 49 -13.95 -0.53 -7.14
N VAL A 50 -12.98 -1.37 -7.50
CA VAL A 50 -12.75 -2.67 -6.89
C VAL A 50 -11.44 -2.72 -6.13
N SER A 51 -11.44 -3.45 -5.02
CA SER A 51 -10.26 -3.61 -4.18
C SER A 51 -10.15 -5.03 -3.63
N GLY A 52 -8.92 -5.52 -3.56
CA GLY A 52 -8.55 -6.81 -2.97
C GLY A 52 -7.38 -6.62 -2.03
N SER A 53 -7.46 -7.23 -0.85
CA SER A 53 -6.39 -7.19 0.15
C SER A 53 -5.90 -8.59 0.47
N SER A 54 -4.62 -8.70 0.82
CA SER A 54 -4.01 -9.92 1.32
C SER A 54 -3.01 -9.56 2.42
N GLU A 55 -3.06 -10.33 3.50
CA GLU A 55 -2.32 -10.01 4.72
C GLU A 55 -1.48 -11.19 5.18
N ASP A 56 -0.37 -10.87 5.81
CA ASP A 56 0.51 -11.84 6.44
C ASP A 56 1.11 -11.33 7.73
N SER A 57 1.54 -12.27 8.56
CA SER A 57 2.21 -11.99 9.82
C SER A 57 3.53 -12.75 9.92
N TYR A 58 4.57 -12.02 10.30
CA TYR A 58 5.88 -12.53 10.63
C TYR A 58 6.04 -12.48 12.15
N VAL A 59 6.42 -13.59 12.77
CA VAL A 59 6.70 -13.69 14.21
C VAL A 59 8.18 -13.95 14.38
N LEU A 60 8.89 -13.08 15.10
CA LEU A 60 10.35 -13.19 15.28
C LEU A 60 11.13 -13.30 13.95
N ALA A 61 10.69 -12.59 12.91
CA ALA A 61 11.21 -12.67 11.53
C ALA A 61 11.11 -14.05 10.86
N ILE A 62 10.41 -15.01 11.45
CA ILE A 62 10.14 -16.34 10.92
C ILE A 62 8.67 -16.42 10.51
N GLY A 63 8.42 -17.02 9.35
CA GLY A 63 7.07 -17.18 8.79
C GLY A 63 6.77 -16.18 7.68
N GLY A 64 5.49 -16.11 7.33
CA GLY A 64 4.98 -15.31 6.22
C GLY A 64 5.19 -15.88 4.82
N MET A 65 4.27 -15.57 3.93
CA MET A 65 4.31 -15.81 2.49
C MET A 65 5.27 -14.83 1.80
N LYS A 66 5.71 -15.21 0.61
CA LYS A 66 6.54 -14.35 -0.24
C LYS A 66 5.73 -13.11 -0.65
N LYS A 67 6.37 -11.94 -0.72
CA LYS A 67 5.75 -10.68 -1.17
C LYS A 67 4.96 -10.83 -2.48
N ARG A 68 5.51 -11.61 -3.44
CA ARG A 68 4.85 -11.91 -4.72
C ARG A 68 3.54 -12.67 -4.55
N GLN A 69 3.47 -13.61 -3.60
CA GLN A 69 2.27 -14.40 -3.36
C GLN A 69 1.17 -13.57 -2.69
N LEU A 70 1.53 -12.72 -1.73
CA LEU A 70 0.60 -11.74 -1.15
C LEU A 70 0.02 -10.80 -2.22
N TYR A 71 0.87 -10.28 -3.11
CA TYR A 71 0.42 -9.46 -4.22
C TYR A 71 -0.52 -10.23 -5.17
N GLN A 72 -0.17 -11.46 -5.54
CA GLN A 72 -1.01 -12.29 -6.42
C GLN A 72 -2.36 -12.62 -5.79
N ASN A 73 -2.40 -12.88 -4.49
CA ASN A 73 -3.64 -13.12 -3.75
C ASN A 73 -4.52 -11.86 -3.72
N ALA A 74 -3.93 -10.70 -3.40
CA ALA A 74 -4.65 -9.42 -3.40
C ALA A 74 -5.17 -9.06 -4.80
N TYR A 75 -4.35 -9.25 -5.83
CA TYR A 75 -4.72 -9.01 -7.24
C TYR A 75 -5.81 -9.96 -7.72
N SER A 76 -5.73 -11.25 -7.39
CA SER A 76 -6.76 -12.23 -7.73
C SER A 76 -8.08 -11.91 -7.03
N ALA A 77 -8.05 -11.53 -5.75
CA ALA A 77 -9.24 -11.11 -5.02
C ALA A 77 -9.89 -9.86 -5.64
N MET A 78 -9.08 -8.89 -6.09
CA MET A 78 -9.55 -7.71 -6.80
C MET A 78 -10.18 -8.09 -8.16
N MET A 79 -9.51 -8.93 -8.95
CA MET A 79 -9.99 -9.38 -10.27
C MET A 79 -11.30 -10.17 -10.17
N ASN A 80 -11.45 -11.02 -9.16
CA ASN A 80 -12.68 -11.77 -8.93
C ASN A 80 -13.87 -10.85 -8.59
N LYS A 81 -13.61 -9.74 -7.90
CA LYS A 81 -14.64 -8.71 -7.61
C LYS A 81 -14.95 -7.84 -8.84
N ALA A 82 -13.98 -7.62 -9.72
CA ALA A 82 -14.14 -6.80 -10.93
C ALA A 82 -15.16 -7.35 -11.93
N ASN A 83 -15.47 -8.66 -11.88
CA ASN A 83 -16.45 -9.35 -12.71
C ASN A 83 -16.51 -8.85 -14.17
N LEU A 84 -15.38 -8.97 -14.86
CA LEU A 84 -15.21 -8.49 -16.24
C LEU A 84 -15.94 -9.33 -17.30
N GLN A 85 -16.68 -10.36 -16.89
CA GLN A 85 -17.26 -11.35 -17.80
C GLN A 85 -18.43 -10.80 -18.62
N ASN A 86 -19.09 -9.74 -18.16
CA ASN A 86 -20.26 -9.16 -18.81
C ASN A 86 -19.94 -7.81 -19.47
N GLY A 87 -19.73 -7.83 -20.79
CA GLY A 87 -19.59 -6.63 -21.64
C GLY A 87 -18.15 -6.19 -21.90
N SER A 88 -17.99 -5.07 -22.60
CA SER A 88 -16.69 -4.46 -22.92
C SER A 88 -16.14 -3.71 -21.69
N LYS A 89 -15.71 -4.46 -20.67
CA LYS A 89 -15.19 -3.91 -19.41
C LYS A 89 -13.69 -4.09 -19.29
N ALA A 90 -13.01 -3.10 -18.74
CA ALA A 90 -11.59 -3.14 -18.44
C ALA A 90 -11.30 -2.59 -17.06
N ILE A 91 -10.16 -3.01 -16.49
CA ILE A 91 -9.64 -2.45 -15.25
C ILE A 91 -8.57 -1.43 -15.60
N ILE A 92 -8.69 -0.24 -15.05
CA ILE A 92 -7.71 0.83 -15.20
C ILE A 92 -7.26 1.33 -13.82
N ASN A 93 -6.17 2.11 -13.81
CA ASN A 93 -5.67 2.77 -12.61
C ASN A 93 -5.45 1.78 -11.44
N VAL A 94 -4.71 0.71 -11.70
CA VAL A 94 -4.36 -0.27 -10.67
C VAL A 94 -3.30 0.32 -9.74
N ILE A 95 -3.68 0.53 -8.49
CA ILE A 95 -2.84 1.08 -7.42
C ILE A 95 -2.61 -0.02 -6.39
N THR A 96 -1.37 -0.13 -5.91
CA THR A 96 -0.98 -1.09 -4.87
C THR A 96 -0.47 -0.34 -3.66
N GLU A 97 -1.09 -0.60 -2.51
CA GLU A 97 -0.75 -0.03 -1.23
C GLU A 97 -0.18 -1.14 -0.34
N GLU A 98 0.98 -0.88 0.26
CA GLU A 98 1.62 -1.79 1.21
C GLU A 98 1.62 -1.14 2.60
N HIS A 99 0.86 -1.73 3.53
CA HIS A 99 0.83 -1.34 4.92
C HIS A 99 1.65 -2.33 5.74
N ILE A 100 2.69 -1.82 6.40
CA ILE A 100 3.47 -2.59 7.37
C ILE A 100 3.08 -2.06 8.75
N SER A 101 2.52 -2.94 9.58
CA SER A 101 2.10 -2.62 10.95
C SER A 101 2.74 -3.62 11.91
N GLY A 102 3.06 -3.18 13.12
CA GLY A 102 3.57 -4.07 14.17
C GLY A 102 4.76 -3.52 14.93
N PHE A 103 5.29 -4.36 15.81
CA PHE A 103 6.41 -4.08 16.70
C PHE A 103 7.58 -4.97 16.31
N ALA A 104 8.44 -4.45 15.43
CA ALA A 104 9.66 -5.15 15.03
C ALA A 104 10.63 -5.29 16.24
N PRO A 105 11.27 -6.45 16.46
CA PRO A 105 11.28 -7.66 15.63
C PRO A 105 10.24 -8.74 16.02
N PHE A 106 9.39 -8.52 17.03
CA PHE A 106 8.55 -9.57 17.61
C PHE A 106 7.34 -9.94 16.76
N PHE A 107 6.63 -8.94 16.22
CA PHE A 107 5.44 -9.14 15.40
C PHE A 107 5.37 -8.09 14.31
N VAL A 108 5.44 -8.51 13.05
CA VAL A 108 5.29 -7.63 11.88
C VAL A 108 4.19 -8.17 11.01
N ARG A 109 3.13 -7.38 10.80
CA ARG A 109 2.05 -7.66 9.88
C ARG A 109 2.23 -6.84 8.61
N ARG A 110 2.19 -7.50 7.47
CA ARG A 110 2.20 -6.86 6.15
C ARG A 110 0.85 -7.07 5.49
N THR A 111 0.19 -5.98 5.18
CA THR A 111 -1.08 -5.95 4.44
C THR A 111 -0.80 -5.32 3.07
N ILE A 112 -1.10 -6.03 1.99
CA ILE A 112 -1.06 -5.51 0.63
C ILE A 112 -2.49 -5.33 0.16
N THR A 113 -2.85 -4.12 -0.23
CA THR A 113 -4.14 -3.78 -0.82
C THR A 113 -3.93 -3.35 -2.26
N VAL A 114 -4.64 -3.99 -3.20
CA VAL A 114 -4.66 -3.61 -4.60
C VAL A 114 -6.03 -3.04 -4.91
N SER A 115 -6.09 -1.80 -5.38
CA SER A 115 -7.32 -1.13 -5.79
C SER A 115 -7.26 -0.76 -7.26
N ALA A 116 -8.41 -0.79 -7.94
CA ALA A 116 -8.50 -0.39 -9.33
C ALA A 116 -9.91 0.11 -9.67
N GLN A 117 -10.03 0.77 -10.82
CA GLN A 117 -11.31 1.24 -11.35
C GLN A 117 -11.76 0.35 -12.49
N VAL A 118 -13.04 -0.01 -12.51
CA VAL A 118 -13.67 -0.75 -13.59
C VAL A 118 -14.34 0.24 -14.52
N VAL A 119 -13.96 0.18 -15.79
CA VAL A 119 -14.53 0.98 -16.86
C VAL A 119 -15.29 0.11 -17.84
N GLU A 120 -16.38 0.63 -18.36
CA GLU A 120 -17.15 0.03 -19.44
C GLU A 120 -17.07 0.91 -20.67
N PHE A 121 -16.69 0.31 -21.80
CA PHE A 121 -16.65 1.00 -23.08
C PHE A 121 -18.06 1.08 -23.66
N THR A 122 -18.48 2.30 -24.00
CA THR A 122 -19.83 2.60 -24.48
C THR A 122 -19.92 2.69 -26.01
N ARG A 123 -18.79 2.61 -26.72
CA ARG A 123 -18.69 2.66 -28.18
C ARG A 123 -17.54 1.79 -28.66
#